data_AF-A0A914DLS4-F1
#
_entry.id   AF-A0A914DLS4-F1
#
_cell.length_a   1.000
_cell.length_b   1.000
_cell.length_c   1.000
_cell.angle_alpha   90.00
_cell.angle_beta   90.00
_cell.angle_gamma   90.00
#
_symmetry.space_group_name_H-M   'P 1'
#
loop_
_entity.id
_entity.type
_entity.pdbx_description
1 polymer ?
#
loop_
_entity_poly.entity_id
_entity_poly.type
_entity_poly.pdbx_seq_one_letter_code
_entity_poly.pdbx_strand_id
1 'polypeptide(L)'
;MNDSLVEKPAIDVVRKCAHWEHFCETEIIIIQGSFTSVSRSCSSHCNPACESVGYGQDRVSCSACCTTSKCNNKFSMDFYSQIASKQFTSWTEPVVGEKEYNKKNGLIFPY
;
A
#
# COMPACT_ATOMS: atom_id res chain seq x y z
N MET A 1 -23.79 24.61 -1.27
CA MET A 1 -23.67 23.60 -0.19
C MET A 1 -22.41 23.95 0.57
N ASN A 2 -22.55 24.27 1.85
CA ASN A 2 -21.44 24.72 2.69
C ASN A 2 -20.82 23.46 3.32
N ASP A 3 -19.96 22.77 2.57
CA ASP A 3 -19.15 21.67 3.10
C ASP A 3 -18.09 22.26 4.04
N SER A 4 -18.52 22.61 5.24
CA SER A 4 -17.62 23.03 6.30
C SER A 4 -16.86 21.78 6.75
N LEU A 5 -15.60 21.68 6.31
CA LEU A 5 -14.68 20.66 6.75
C LEU A 5 -14.56 20.76 8.28
N VAL A 6 -15.18 19.82 9.00
CA VAL A 6 -15.09 19.75 10.46
C VAL A 6 -13.69 19.28 10.82
N GLU A 7 -12.86 20.21 11.29
CA GLU A 7 -11.53 19.89 11.79
C GLU A 7 -11.65 19.14 13.12
N LYS A 8 -11.28 17.85 13.12
CA LYS A 8 -11.27 17.05 14.34
C LYS A 8 -10.04 17.41 15.19
N PRO A 9 -10.19 17.55 16.51
CA PRO A 9 -9.07 17.73 17.42
C PRO A 9 -7.99 16.67 17.20
N ALA A 10 -6.72 17.06 17.23
CA ALA A 10 -5.60 16.13 17.03
C ALA A 10 -5.61 14.96 18.03
N ILE A 11 -6.17 15.15 19.23
CA ILE A 11 -6.29 14.09 20.24
C ILE A 11 -7.22 12.96 19.81
N ASP A 12 -8.19 13.24 18.93
CA ASP A 12 -9.17 12.26 18.46
C ASP A 12 -8.69 11.46 17.25
N VAL A 13 -7.62 11.92 16.60
CA VAL A 13 -7.10 11.34 15.34
C VAL A 13 -5.62 10.94 15.41
N VAL A 14 -4.87 11.42 16.41
CA VAL A 14 -3.47 11.07 16.64
C VAL A 14 -3.34 10.19 17.87
N ARG A 15 -3.05 8.91 17.63
CA ARG A 15 -2.65 7.96 18.67
C ARG A 15 -1.24 8.28 19.18
N LYS A 16 -1.06 8.25 20.50
CA LYS A 16 0.28 8.21 21.11
C LYS A 16 0.86 6.80 20.98
N CYS A 17 2.10 6.70 20.49
CA CYS A 17 2.82 5.44 20.42
C CYS A 17 3.20 4.93 21.81
N ALA A 18 3.21 3.62 22.00
CA ALA A 18 3.79 2.99 23.18
C ALA A 18 5.32 3.14 23.19
N HIS A 19 5.95 2.95 24.36
CA HIS A 19 7.40 3.18 24.50
C HIS A 19 8.27 2.20 23.70
N TRP A 20 7.72 1.05 23.30
CA TRP A 20 8.37 0.04 22.46
C TRP A 20 8.04 0.19 20.95
N GLU A 21 7.16 1.12 20.60
CA GLU A 21 6.79 1.40 19.20
C GLU A 21 7.68 2.53 18.65
N HIS A 22 8.82 2.16 18.07
CA HIS A 22 9.84 3.10 17.61
C HIS A 22 9.59 3.68 16.21
N PHE A 23 8.58 3.19 15.49
CA PHE A 23 8.30 3.58 14.11
C PHE A 23 6.87 4.11 13.97
N CYS A 24 6.72 5.17 13.17
CA CYS A 24 5.46 5.53 12.55
C CYS A 24 5.34 4.77 11.23
N GLU A 25 4.34 3.90 11.11
CA GLU A 25 4.09 3.08 9.93
C GLU A 25 2.91 3.66 9.12
N THR A 26 3.02 3.52 7.80
CA THR A 26 1.95 3.81 6.83
C THR A 26 1.80 2.59 5.96
N GLU A 27 0.61 2.01 5.93
CA GLU A 27 0.27 0.96 4.99
C GLU A 27 -0.69 1.52 3.93
N ILE A 28 -0.36 1.25 2.67
CA ILE A 28 -1.10 1.68 1.49
C ILE A 28 -1.57 0.42 0.78
N ILE A 29 -2.87 0.32 0.54
CA ILE A 29 -3.47 -0.76 -0.24
C ILE A 29 -3.96 -0.21 -1.57
N ILE A 30 -3.52 -0.84 -2.65
CA ILE A 30 -3.97 -0.61 -4.02
C ILE A 30 -4.56 -1.92 -4.53
N ILE A 31 -5.74 -1.86 -5.14
CA ILE A 31 -6.40 -3.02 -5.73
C ILE A 31 -6.66 -2.70 -7.19
N GLN A 32 -6.19 -3.55 -8.11
CA GLN A 32 -6.34 -3.36 -9.55
C GLN A 32 -5.85 -1.98 -10.03
N GLY A 33 -4.70 -1.53 -9.51
CA GLY A 33 -4.13 -0.22 -9.83
C GLY A 33 -4.89 0.99 -9.23
N SER A 34 -5.98 0.75 -8.49
CA SER A 34 -6.76 1.80 -7.85
C SER A 34 -6.41 1.93 -6.37
N PHE A 35 -6.09 3.15 -5.94
CA PHE A 35 -5.88 3.47 -4.53
C PHE A 35 -7.13 3.11 -3.72
N THR A 36 -6.98 2.24 -2.73
CA THR A 36 -8.10 1.72 -1.93
C THR A 36 -8.10 2.27 -0.52
N SER A 37 -6.96 2.20 0.18
CA SER A 37 -6.89 2.65 1.57
C SER A 37 -5.48 3.05 1.99
N VAL A 38 -5.42 3.94 2.99
CA VAL A 38 -4.21 4.22 3.78
C VAL A 38 -4.52 4.05 5.25
N SER A 39 -3.72 3.23 5.91
CA SER A 39 -3.71 3.10 7.37
C SER A 39 -2.40 3.69 7.91
N ARG A 40 -2.49 4.33 9.08
CA ARG A 40 -1.33 4.92 9.78
C ARG A 40 -1.33 4.46 11.22
N SER A 41 -0.20 3.98 11.69
CA SER A 41 -0.07 3.39 13.03
C SER A 41 1.32 3.65 13.61
N CYS A 42 1.47 3.30 14.88
CA CYS A 42 2.78 3.12 15.50
C CYS A 42 3.11 1.63 15.44
N SER A 43 4.39 1.29 15.26
CA SER A 43 4.85 -0.09 15.23
C SER A 43 6.20 -0.26 15.90
N SER A 44 6.43 -1.43 16.51
CA SER A 44 7.72 -1.82 17.09
C SER A 44 8.72 -2.30 16.04
N HIS A 45 8.22 -2.81 14.92
CA HIS A 45 9.01 -3.28 13.79
C HIS A 45 8.45 -2.67 12.51
N CYS A 46 9.33 -2.30 11.61
CA CYS A 46 8.90 -1.94 10.27
C CYS A 46 9.77 -2.63 9.24
N ASN A 47 9.11 -3.29 8.29
CA ASN A 47 9.73 -3.78 7.08
C ASN A 47 9.16 -3.00 5.89
N PRO A 48 9.85 -1.95 5.39
CA PRO A 48 9.39 -1.19 4.23
C PRO A 48 9.44 -2.08 2.98
N ALA A 49 8.28 -2.53 2.53
CA ALA A 49 8.13 -3.42 1.39
C ALA A 49 6.85 -3.08 0.63
N CYS A 50 6.85 -3.37 -0.66
CA CYS A 50 5.67 -3.28 -1.51
C CYS A 50 5.47 -4.63 -2.18
N GLU A 51 4.53 -5.40 -1.67
CA GLU A 51 4.24 -6.74 -2.15
C GLU A 51 2.95 -6.71 -2.97
N SER A 52 3.02 -7.21 -4.20
CA SER A 52 1.86 -7.49 -5.02
C SER A 52 1.49 -8.96 -4.86
N VAL A 53 0.30 -9.20 -4.35
CA VAL A 53 -0.29 -10.53 -4.19
C VAL A 53 -1.57 -10.61 -5.00
N GLY A 54 -1.70 -11.68 -5.79
CA GLY A 54 -2.89 -11.94 -6.58
C GLY A 54 -2.55 -12.50 -7.96
N TYR A 55 -3.46 -13.31 -8.50
CA TYR A 55 -3.39 -13.83 -9.86
C TYR A 55 -4.58 -13.24 -10.63
N GLY A 56 -4.38 -12.06 -11.24
CA GLY A 56 -5.44 -11.32 -11.96
C GLY A 56 -6.33 -10.42 -11.09
N GLN A 57 -6.21 -10.48 -9.76
CA GLN A 57 -6.70 -9.44 -8.84
C GLN A 57 -5.51 -8.91 -8.04
N ASP A 58 -4.77 -8.00 -8.65
CA ASP A 58 -3.54 -7.46 -8.07
C ASP A 58 -3.89 -6.61 -6.85
N ARG A 59 -3.62 -7.16 -5.66
CA ARG A 59 -3.60 -6.40 -4.42
C ARG A 59 -2.16 -6.07 -4.09
N VAL A 60 -1.84 -4.80 -4.10
CA VAL A 60 -0.53 -4.29 -3.72
C VAL A 60 -0.64 -3.74 -2.31
N SER A 61 0.19 -4.29 -1.42
CA SER A 61 0.32 -3.84 -0.04
C SER A 61 1.70 -3.23 0.16
N CYS A 62 1.71 -1.95 0.48
CA CYS A 62 2.92 -1.16 0.60
C CYS A 62 3.06 -0.59 2.00
N SER A 63 4.18 -0.83 2.66
CA SER A 63 4.53 -0.26 3.96
C SER A 63 5.63 0.80 3.82
N ALA A 64 5.48 1.92 4.52
CA ALA A 64 6.48 2.97 4.62
C ALA A 64 6.60 3.46 6.05
N CYS A 65 7.82 3.69 6.51
CA CYS A 65 8.09 4.02 7.90
C CYS A 65 9.09 5.15 8.08
N CYS A 66 8.98 5.77 9.25
CA CYS A 66 9.87 6.83 9.71
C CYS A 66 9.85 6.86 11.24
N THR A 67 10.84 7.51 11.85
CA THR A 67 11.10 7.42 13.30
C THR A 67 10.81 8.71 14.07
N THR A 68 10.52 9.80 13.37
CA THR A 68 10.24 11.10 14.00
C THR A 68 8.75 11.27 14.30
N SER A 69 8.41 12.05 15.33
CA SER A 69 7.00 12.23 15.73
C SER A 69 6.14 12.75 14.58
N LYS A 70 5.01 12.08 14.29
CA LYS A 70 4.04 12.41 13.24
C LYS A 70 4.62 12.47 11.81
N CYS A 71 5.75 11.82 11.55
CA CYS A 71 6.43 11.89 10.26
C CYS A 71 5.65 11.24 9.10
N ASN A 72 4.71 10.34 9.40
CA ASN A 72 3.84 9.69 8.42
C ASN A 72 2.63 10.55 8.00
N ASN A 73 2.58 11.84 8.35
CA ASN A 73 1.48 12.75 8.03
C ASN A 73 1.45 13.24 6.55
N LYS A 74 1.94 12.43 5.61
CA LYS A 74 1.95 12.77 4.17
C LYS A 74 0.70 12.22 3.50
N PHE A 75 -0.07 13.09 2.83
CA PHE A 75 -1.33 12.74 2.18
C PHE A 75 -1.31 12.87 0.64
N SER A 76 -0.18 13.27 0.06
CA SER A 76 -0.12 13.49 -1.39
C SER A 76 -0.23 12.18 -2.16
N MET A 77 -1.01 12.21 -3.24
CA MET A 77 -1.11 11.06 -4.14
C MET A 77 0.26 10.71 -4.74
N ASP A 78 1.07 11.71 -5.08
CA ASP A 78 2.43 11.50 -5.60
C ASP A 78 3.31 10.66 -4.67
N PHE A 79 3.15 10.84 -3.35
CA PHE A 79 3.88 10.05 -2.37
C PHE A 79 3.44 8.58 -2.40
N TYR A 80 2.14 8.33 -2.48
CA TYR A 80 1.62 6.96 -2.57
C TYR A 80 2.01 6.28 -3.89
N SER A 81 1.98 7.02 -5.01
CA SER A 81 2.45 6.51 -6.32
C SER A 81 3.91 6.10 -6.29
N GLN A 82 4.78 6.90 -5.67
CA GLN A 82 6.22 6.59 -5.57
C GLN A 82 6.52 5.39 -4.68
N ILE A 83 5.69 5.12 -3.68
CA ILE A 83 5.82 3.91 -2.87
C ILE A 83 5.36 2.71 -3.70
N ALA A 84 4.18 2.80 -4.30
CA ALA A 84 3.59 1.74 -5.12
C ALA A 84 4.46 1.34 -6.33
N SER A 85 5.22 2.28 -6.91
CA SER A 85 6.13 1.97 -8.02
C SER A 85 7.26 1.00 -7.67
N LYS A 86 7.49 0.73 -6.37
CA LYS A 86 8.47 -0.24 -5.88
C LYS A 86 7.87 -1.63 -5.66
N GLN A 87 6.64 -1.86 -6.13
CA GLN A 87 5.98 -3.15 -6.00
C GLN A 87 6.78 -4.28 -6.65
N PHE A 88 6.83 -5.40 -5.96
CA PHE A 88 7.36 -6.66 -6.46
C PHE A 88 6.24 -7.70 -6.45
N THR A 89 6.12 -8.49 -7.53
CA THR A 89 5.16 -9.60 -7.62
C THR A 89 5.87 -10.93 -7.53
N SER A 90 5.27 -11.90 -6.85
CA SER A 90 5.76 -13.28 -6.82
C SER A 90 5.31 -14.11 -8.04
N TRP A 91 4.43 -13.57 -8.89
CA TRP A 91 3.87 -14.27 -10.04
C TRP A 91 4.55 -13.81 -11.33
N THR A 92 5.65 -14.44 -11.70
CA THR A 92 6.40 -14.13 -12.93
C THR A 92 6.08 -15.07 -14.09
N GLU A 93 5.35 -16.16 -13.84
CA GLU A 93 4.98 -17.15 -14.86
C GLU A 93 3.50 -17.51 -14.78
N PRO A 94 2.83 -17.77 -15.92
CA PRO A 94 1.45 -18.25 -15.94
C PRO A 94 1.35 -19.66 -15.37
N VAL A 95 0.20 -20.00 -14.78
CA VAL A 95 -0.09 -21.39 -14.39
C VAL A 95 -0.17 -22.31 -15.61
N VAL A 96 0.07 -23.61 -15.41
CA VAL A 96 0.21 -24.60 -16.50
C VAL A 96 -0.97 -24.56 -17.49
N GLY A 97 -2.21 -24.54 -17.01
CA GLY A 97 -3.39 -24.48 -17.88
C GLY A 97 -3.56 -23.14 -18.59
N GLU A 98 -3.15 -22.04 -17.97
CA GLU A 98 -3.19 -20.72 -18.60
C GLU A 98 -2.14 -20.60 -19.71
N LYS A 99 -0.96 -21.19 -19.54
CA LYS A 99 0.09 -21.18 -20.56
C LYS A 99 -0.41 -21.73 -21.90
N GLU A 100 -1.19 -22.81 -21.87
CA GLU A 100 -1.81 -23.39 -23.07
C GLU A 100 -2.90 -22.48 -23.65
N TYR A 101 -3.77 -21.95 -22.79
CA TYR A 101 -4.82 -21.01 -23.18
C TYR A 101 -4.25 -19.73 -23.82
N ASN A 102 -3.24 -19.13 -23.22
CA ASN A 102 -2.57 -17.91 -23.70
C ASN A 102 -1.93 -18.16 -25.07
N LYS A 103 -1.22 -19.29 -25.23
CA LYS A 103 -0.64 -19.68 -26.52
C LYS A 103 -1.71 -19.87 -27.61
N LYS A 104 -2.85 -20.48 -27.27
CA LYS A 104 -3.95 -20.71 -28.22
C LYS A 104 -4.65 -19.42 -28.65
N ASN A 105 -4.73 -18.43 -27.77
CA ASN A 105 -5.45 -17.17 -27.99
C ASN A 105 -4.53 -15.99 -28.33
N GLY A 106 -3.22 -16.19 -28.47
CA GLY A 106 -2.26 -15.11 -28.76
C GLY A 106 -2.15 -14.09 -27.63
N LEU A 107 -2.40 -14.49 -26.38
CA LEU A 107 -2.32 -13.62 -25.21
C LEU A 107 -0.90 -13.68 -24.62
N ILE A 108 -0.42 -12.53 -24.15
CA ILE A 108 0.85 -12.40 -23.44
C ILE A 108 0.53 -12.36 -21.94
N PHE A 109 1.22 -13.18 -21.15
CA PHE A 109 1.11 -13.10 -19.70
C PHE A 109 1.62 -11.71 -19.26
N PRO A 110 0.82 -10.93 -18.51
CA PRO A 110 1.15 -9.53 -18.29
C PRO A 110 2.25 -9.40 -17.24
N TYR A 111 3.53 -9.42 -17.63
CA TYR A 111 4.69 -8.72 -17.03
C TYR A 111 5.88 -8.72 -18.00
#